data_AF-A0A813HTS3-F1
#
_entry.id   AF-A0A813HTS3-F1
#
_cell.length_a   1.000
_cell.length_b   1.000
_cell.length_c   1.000
_cell.angle_alpha   90.00
_cell.angle_beta   90.00
_cell.angle_gamma   90.00
#
_symmetry.space_group_name_H-M   'P 1'
#
loop_
_entity.id
_entity.type
_entity.pdbx_description
1 polymer ?
#
loop_
_entity_poly.entity_id
_entity_poly.type
_entity_poly.pdbx_seq_one_letter_code
_entity_poly.pdbx_strand_id
1 'polypeptide(L)'
;MRGQSEKKGPGECGPLRAAHRQHSVLEASGKASPRVPGTGHGTRTSPSLSSALPGQTQIGLLSLGGTAVTTSLKLSEAGITSPVALGTRVLLPPERAERVGWATSPNAAALSTLPEAGTDKRRALLTGLRPVLPGSSFKSVYRYKGGEPGVWEMMQDNASQEAMRRRKDADESEKPVRQAADKIKVNKSSADLILVVLVFHGACNPLHLGVINVLRRAKAAVEAFHKVAVVGALVMPLAAAALRKQGAKRQLPFNVRLEVARSVIGSAEQASWIAVDPCQEGCLASAPGHLMDYLSEYARSRLYQPTWDTLVMEVFAEDTLNTTALREEPSQHRVPQDAFGKVPIPHPSASIKSIRTVIVEVPKQGRCDELLQASVQQLQDNEDNSASFETLRRLLGSKPANLLRDCALEIPSGSLLGESPRRGRAASRSFRSALP
;
A
#
# COMPACT_ATOMS: atom_id res chain seq x y z
N MET A 1 -8.30 28.23 70.19
CA MET A 1 -9.70 28.07 69.76
C MET A 1 -9.89 28.80 68.42
N ARG A 2 -10.86 28.38 67.57
CA ARG A 2 -11.51 29.07 66.41
C ARG A 2 -10.75 30.26 65.78
N GLY A 3 -10.27 30.25 64.52
CA GLY A 3 -11.02 30.14 63.24
C GLY A 3 -10.94 31.52 62.50
N GLN A 4 -11.06 31.71 61.17
CA GLN A 4 -11.35 30.90 59.97
C GLN A 4 -10.48 31.49 58.81
N SER A 5 -9.86 30.72 57.90
CA SER A 5 -10.38 30.17 56.62
C SER A 5 -11.05 31.16 55.65
N GLU A 6 -10.31 31.63 54.64
CA GLU A 6 -10.85 32.01 53.31
C GLU A 6 -10.07 31.34 52.17
N LYS A 7 -10.78 30.96 51.10
CA LYS A 7 -10.24 30.33 49.88
C LYS A 7 -10.33 31.31 48.71
N LYS A 8 -9.32 31.33 47.84
CA LYS A 8 -9.44 31.85 46.46
C LYS A 8 -9.16 30.74 45.45
N GLY A 9 -10.07 30.55 44.50
CA GLY A 9 -9.90 29.67 43.35
C GLY A 9 -9.36 30.41 42.11
N PRO A 10 -8.87 29.70 41.09
CA PRO A 10 -8.33 30.30 39.87
C PRO A 10 -9.43 30.72 38.90
N GLY A 11 -9.17 31.77 38.11
CA GLY A 11 -10.09 32.28 37.08
C GLY A 11 -9.97 31.54 35.74
N GLU A 12 -11.10 31.37 35.08
CA GLU A 12 -11.21 30.81 33.72
C GLU A 12 -10.87 31.88 32.67
N CYS A 13 -10.18 31.49 31.59
CA CYS A 13 -10.02 32.33 30.39
C CYS A 13 -10.86 31.78 29.23
N GLY A 14 -11.88 32.56 28.83
CA GLY A 14 -12.72 32.29 27.66
C GLY A 14 -12.13 32.83 26.34
N PRO A 15 -12.69 32.43 25.18
CA PRO A 15 -12.02 32.52 23.88
C PRO A 15 -12.32 33.80 23.07
N LEU A 16 -11.39 34.17 22.17
CA LEU A 16 -11.57 35.25 21.19
C LEU A 16 -11.48 34.78 19.73
N ARG A 17 -12.67 34.65 19.15
CA ARG A 17 -13.12 34.97 17.77
C ARG A 17 -12.24 34.60 16.55
N ALA A 18 -12.88 33.85 15.65
CA ALA A 18 -12.51 33.70 14.25
C ALA A 18 -12.70 35.00 13.44
N ALA A 19 -11.93 35.15 12.35
CA ALA A 19 -12.09 36.19 11.35
C ALA A 19 -12.49 35.58 9.99
N HIS A 20 -13.72 35.87 9.55
CA HIS A 20 -14.13 35.65 8.16
C HIS A 20 -13.36 36.60 7.23
N ARG A 21 -12.95 36.12 6.05
CA ARG A 21 -12.67 36.96 4.89
C ARG A 21 -13.51 36.49 3.70
N GLN A 22 -14.49 37.30 3.34
CA GLN A 22 -15.14 37.24 2.03
C GLN A 22 -14.27 38.02 1.03
N HIS A 23 -14.19 37.55 -0.20
CA HIS A 23 -13.77 38.39 -1.33
C HIS A 23 -14.89 38.43 -2.36
N SER A 24 -15.20 39.66 -2.78
CA SER A 24 -16.39 40.01 -3.54
C SER A 24 -16.30 39.57 -5.00
N VAL A 25 -17.41 39.09 -5.55
CA VAL A 25 -17.64 38.97 -6.99
C VAL A 25 -18.32 40.25 -7.45
N LEU A 26 -17.77 40.92 -8.48
CA LEU A 26 -18.50 41.85 -9.37
C LEU A 26 -17.60 42.28 -10.54
N GLU A 27 -17.87 41.78 -11.74
CA GLU A 27 -18.04 42.62 -12.93
C GLU A 27 -18.79 41.83 -14.02
N ALA A 28 -19.31 42.52 -15.03
CA ALA A 28 -20.51 42.08 -15.73
C ALA A 28 -20.45 42.17 -17.26
N SER A 29 -21.40 41.45 -17.88
CA SER A 29 -21.98 41.69 -19.20
C SER A 29 -21.13 41.36 -20.44
N GLY A 30 -21.71 40.51 -21.30
CA GLY A 30 -21.13 40.10 -22.59
C GLY A 30 -22.13 39.35 -23.46
N LYS A 31 -23.29 39.95 -23.74
CA LYS A 31 -24.28 39.38 -24.67
C LYS A 31 -23.80 39.47 -26.12
N ALA A 32 -23.71 38.35 -26.83
CA ALA A 32 -23.95 38.30 -28.27
C ALA A 32 -24.32 36.86 -28.71
N SER A 33 -25.42 36.72 -29.43
CA SER A 33 -25.80 35.49 -30.13
C SER A 33 -26.48 35.88 -31.45
N PRO A 34 -26.07 35.31 -32.58
CA PRO A 34 -26.88 35.32 -33.78
C PRO A 34 -27.31 33.90 -34.19
N ARG A 35 -28.63 33.70 -34.28
CA ARG A 35 -29.22 32.70 -35.19
C ARG A 35 -29.16 33.25 -36.62
N VAL A 36 -28.93 32.39 -37.62
CA VAL A 36 -29.84 32.20 -38.79
C VAL A 36 -29.55 30.79 -39.42
N PRO A 37 -30.31 30.27 -40.42
CA PRO A 37 -30.67 28.84 -40.45
C PRO A 37 -30.12 28.09 -41.69
N GLY A 38 -30.49 26.81 -41.84
CA GLY A 38 -30.22 26.05 -43.07
C GLY A 38 -30.74 24.61 -43.04
N THR A 39 -31.95 24.40 -43.54
CA THR A 39 -32.51 23.06 -43.83
C THR A 39 -31.89 22.45 -45.08
N GLY A 40 -31.64 21.14 -45.10
CA GLY A 40 -31.23 20.42 -46.31
C GLY A 40 -31.38 18.90 -46.19
N HIS A 41 -32.42 18.33 -46.80
CA HIS A 41 -32.50 16.90 -47.10
C HIS A 41 -31.57 16.56 -48.29
N GLY A 42 -30.89 15.42 -48.25
CA GLY A 42 -30.02 14.96 -49.34
C GLY A 42 -29.73 13.48 -49.27
N THR A 43 -30.34 12.70 -50.17
CA THR A 43 -30.21 11.25 -50.27
C THR A 43 -28.85 10.77 -50.79
N ARG A 44 -28.34 9.69 -50.19
CA ARG A 44 -27.87 8.44 -50.86
C ARG A 44 -26.99 8.59 -52.13
N THR A 45 -25.70 8.26 -52.00
CA THR A 45 -24.97 7.34 -52.92
C THR A 45 -23.62 6.95 -52.34
N SER A 46 -23.31 5.65 -52.34
CA SER A 46 -21.93 5.15 -52.25
C SER A 46 -21.25 5.23 -53.61
N PRO A 47 -19.91 5.37 -53.67
CA PRO A 47 -19.15 4.65 -54.67
C PRO A 47 -17.98 3.88 -54.07
N SER A 48 -17.77 2.68 -54.59
CA SER A 48 -16.51 1.94 -54.52
C SER A 48 -15.57 2.36 -55.67
N LEU A 49 -14.26 2.13 -55.47
CA LEU A 49 -13.09 2.15 -56.38
C LEU A 49 -11.99 3.02 -55.74
N SER A 50 -10.83 2.48 -55.35
CA SER A 50 -9.75 1.88 -56.15
C SER A 50 -8.77 2.92 -56.73
N SER A 51 -7.48 2.64 -56.53
CA SER A 51 -6.27 3.17 -57.20
C SER A 51 -5.51 4.39 -56.61
N ALA A 52 -4.22 4.41 -56.98
CA ALA A 52 -3.20 5.46 -56.86
C ALA A 52 -2.53 5.75 -55.48
N LEU A 53 -1.37 5.10 -55.28
CA LEU A 53 -0.18 5.70 -54.64
C LEU A 53 0.28 6.92 -55.48
N PRO A 54 0.87 7.97 -54.88
CA PRO A 54 2.33 8.00 -54.69
C PRO A 54 2.81 8.69 -53.40
N GLY A 55 4.07 8.49 -53.02
CA GLY A 55 4.68 9.25 -51.91
C GLY A 55 5.84 8.55 -51.17
N GLN A 56 6.86 8.07 -51.89
CA GLN A 56 8.11 7.68 -51.23
C GLN A 56 8.81 8.93 -50.67
N THR A 57 9.05 8.96 -49.36
CA THR A 57 10.05 9.86 -48.77
C THR A 57 11.24 9.02 -48.33
N GLN A 58 12.32 9.06 -49.10
CA GLN A 58 13.61 8.50 -48.69
C GLN A 58 14.18 9.34 -47.54
N ILE A 59 14.46 8.72 -46.39
CA ILE A 59 15.40 9.28 -45.43
C ILE A 59 16.75 8.63 -45.71
N GLY A 60 17.67 9.39 -46.30
CA GLY A 60 18.99 8.90 -46.67
C GLY A 60 19.85 8.61 -45.45
N LEU A 61 20.50 7.44 -45.43
CA LEU A 61 21.65 7.22 -44.55
C LEU A 61 22.82 8.09 -45.05
N LEU A 62 23.17 9.12 -44.29
CA LEU A 62 24.47 9.76 -44.41
C LEU A 62 25.49 8.96 -43.59
N SER A 63 26.29 8.17 -44.30
CA SER A 63 27.49 7.53 -43.75
C SER A 63 28.59 8.59 -43.58
N LEU A 64 29.10 8.74 -42.37
CA LEU A 64 30.38 9.39 -42.08
C LEU A 64 31.20 8.43 -41.23
N GLY A 65 32.35 8.01 -41.75
CA GLY A 65 33.25 7.04 -41.12
C GLY A 65 34.48 7.70 -40.48
N GLY A 66 35.24 6.88 -39.74
CA GLY A 66 36.46 7.29 -39.05
C GLY A 66 36.17 7.90 -37.66
N THR A 67 36.93 7.60 -36.60
CA THR A 67 38.14 6.77 -36.48
C THR A 67 38.17 6.09 -35.11
N ALA A 68 38.55 4.81 -35.05
CA ALA A 68 38.73 4.11 -33.78
C ALA A 68 40.00 4.61 -33.07
N VAL A 69 39.85 5.15 -31.86
CA VAL A 69 40.96 5.47 -30.96
C VAL A 69 41.08 4.36 -29.92
N THR A 70 42.10 3.52 -30.06
CA THR A 70 42.46 2.48 -29.10
C THR A 70 43.29 3.06 -27.95
N THR A 71 42.66 3.39 -26.84
CA THR A 71 43.37 3.75 -25.59
C THR A 71 43.83 2.51 -24.84
N SER A 72 45.07 2.08 -25.07
CA SER A 72 45.73 1.06 -24.24
C SER A 72 46.03 1.62 -22.84
N LEU A 73 45.25 1.22 -21.83
CA LEU A 73 45.60 1.42 -20.43
C LEU A 73 46.64 0.39 -20.00
N LYS A 74 47.90 0.82 -19.85
CA LYS A 74 48.94 0.07 -19.15
C LYS A 74 48.66 0.12 -17.64
N LEU A 75 48.25 -1.01 -17.07
CA LEU A 75 48.28 -1.23 -15.62
C LEU A 75 49.65 -1.79 -15.24
N SER A 76 50.39 -1.05 -14.41
CA SER A 76 51.69 -1.45 -13.89
C SER A 76 51.55 -2.45 -12.74
N GLU A 77 52.37 -3.49 -12.75
CA GLU A 77 52.49 -4.46 -11.66
C GLU A 77 53.06 -3.80 -10.39
N ALA A 78 52.39 -3.99 -9.26
CA ALA A 78 52.96 -3.88 -7.93
C ALA A 78 52.18 -4.81 -6.99
N GLY A 79 52.74 -6.00 -6.72
CA GLY A 79 52.07 -7.02 -5.92
C GLY A 79 52.16 -6.76 -4.42
N ILE A 80 51.05 -6.94 -3.70
CA ILE A 80 51.06 -7.28 -2.27
C ILE A 80 50.08 -8.45 -2.05
N THR A 81 50.56 -9.48 -1.38
CA THR A 81 49.87 -10.77 -1.19
C THR A 81 49.06 -10.83 0.10
N SER A 82 47.76 -11.15 0.02
CA SER A 82 47.06 -11.93 1.06
C SER A 82 45.71 -12.48 0.57
N PRO A 83 45.24 -13.61 1.10
CA PRO A 83 44.15 -14.38 0.49
C PRO A 83 42.76 -13.93 0.93
N VAL A 84 41.85 -13.81 -0.03
CA VAL A 84 40.40 -13.79 0.24
C VAL A 84 39.85 -15.20 0.06
N ALA A 85 39.25 -15.74 1.11
CA ALA A 85 38.65 -17.08 1.07
C ALA A 85 37.42 -17.11 0.15
N LEU A 86 37.49 -17.89 -0.93
CA LEU A 86 36.29 -18.26 -1.69
C LEU A 86 35.45 -19.25 -0.86
N GLY A 87 34.32 -18.76 -0.34
CA GLY A 87 33.30 -19.59 0.28
C GLY A 87 32.48 -20.34 -0.77
N THR A 88 32.99 -21.47 -1.26
CA THR A 88 32.28 -22.37 -2.18
C THR A 88 31.01 -22.91 -1.51
N ARG A 89 29.84 -22.38 -1.88
CA ARG A 89 28.54 -22.96 -1.47
C ARG A 89 28.27 -24.21 -2.31
N VAL A 90 28.48 -25.37 -1.70
CA VAL A 90 28.08 -26.68 -2.22
C VAL A 90 26.56 -26.70 -2.39
N LEU A 91 26.11 -26.98 -3.62
CA LEU A 91 24.72 -27.34 -3.90
C LEU A 91 24.48 -28.78 -3.42
N LEU A 92 23.55 -28.97 -2.48
CA LEU A 92 22.99 -30.29 -2.15
C LEU A 92 21.66 -30.46 -2.91
N PRO A 93 21.41 -31.63 -3.53
CA PRO A 93 20.16 -31.89 -4.22
C PRO A 93 19.02 -32.17 -3.22
N PRO A 94 17.76 -31.82 -3.55
CA PRO A 94 16.61 -32.19 -2.72
C PRO A 94 16.22 -33.65 -2.98
N GLU A 95 16.53 -34.55 -2.03
CA GLU A 95 15.94 -35.89 -2.02
C GLU A 95 14.49 -35.88 -1.56
N ARG A 96 13.75 -36.84 -2.12
CA ARG A 96 12.34 -37.21 -1.87
C ARG A 96 11.83 -36.98 -0.43
N ALA A 97 10.73 -36.24 -0.34
CA ALA A 97 9.69 -36.45 0.67
C ALA A 97 8.36 -36.73 -0.04
N GLU A 98 8.02 -38.01 -0.20
CA GLU A 98 6.74 -38.44 -0.76
C GLU A 98 5.63 -38.47 0.32
N ARG A 99 4.39 -38.15 -0.10
CA ARG A 99 3.12 -38.52 0.56
C ARG A 99 2.88 -38.04 2.01
N VAL A 100 2.26 -36.87 2.13
CA VAL A 100 1.11 -36.70 3.03
C VAL A 100 -0.07 -36.21 2.20
N GLY A 101 -1.02 -37.11 1.93
CA GLY A 101 -2.28 -36.75 1.27
C GLY A 101 -3.14 -35.95 2.24
N TRP A 102 -3.47 -34.71 1.88
CA TRP A 102 -4.43 -33.91 2.65
C TRP A 102 -5.84 -34.44 2.37
N ALA A 103 -6.31 -35.31 3.26
CA ALA A 103 -7.68 -35.80 3.23
C ALA A 103 -8.66 -34.63 3.32
N THR A 104 -9.66 -34.63 2.43
CA THR A 104 -10.86 -33.79 2.57
C THR A 104 -11.48 -34.02 3.94
N SER A 105 -11.69 -32.95 4.70
CA SER A 105 -12.25 -33.04 6.06
C SER A 105 -13.59 -33.79 6.07
N PRO A 106 -13.74 -34.88 6.86
CA PRO A 106 -14.97 -35.68 6.87
C PRO A 106 -16.18 -34.91 7.44
N ASN A 107 -15.97 -33.75 8.08
CA ASN A 107 -17.03 -32.96 8.71
C ASN A 107 -17.88 -32.14 7.72
N ALA A 108 -17.46 -32.00 6.45
CA ALA A 108 -18.25 -31.29 5.44
C ALA A 108 -19.54 -32.03 5.04
N ALA A 109 -19.51 -33.37 5.01
CA ALA A 109 -20.65 -34.20 4.61
C ALA A 109 -21.71 -34.37 5.74
N ALA A 110 -21.35 -34.16 7.00
CA ALA A 110 -22.22 -34.37 8.15
C ALA A 110 -23.21 -33.21 8.42
N LEU A 111 -23.00 -32.04 7.78
CA LEU A 111 -23.83 -30.85 8.00
C LEU A 111 -25.01 -30.73 7.01
N SER A 112 -25.06 -31.55 5.96
CA SER A 112 -26.07 -31.48 4.90
C SER A 112 -27.28 -32.42 5.09
N THR A 113 -27.35 -33.19 6.18
CA THR A 113 -28.36 -34.25 6.37
C THR A 113 -29.12 -34.21 7.71
N LEU A 114 -29.02 -33.13 8.49
CA LEU A 114 -29.74 -32.99 9.76
C LEU A 114 -31.05 -32.21 9.60
N PRO A 115 -32.21 -32.74 10.06
CA PRO A 115 -33.49 -32.03 10.00
C PRO A 115 -33.54 -30.86 10.98
N GLU A 116 -34.52 -29.96 10.79
CA GLU A 116 -34.70 -28.71 11.56
C GLU A 116 -35.00 -28.95 13.05
N ALA A 117 -33.95 -29.21 13.84
CA ALA A 117 -34.03 -29.27 15.30
C ALA A 117 -33.81 -27.87 15.92
N GLY A 118 -34.66 -27.55 16.90
CA GLY A 118 -34.76 -26.21 17.50
C GLY A 118 -33.45 -25.58 18.01
N THR A 119 -33.49 -24.25 18.10
CA THR A 119 -32.36 -23.32 18.32
C THR A 119 -31.39 -23.71 19.42
N ASP A 120 -31.86 -24.34 20.50
CA ASP A 120 -31.02 -24.66 21.66
C ASP A 120 -30.11 -25.88 21.44
N LYS A 121 -30.53 -26.88 20.64
CA LYS A 121 -29.63 -27.98 20.25
C LYS A 121 -28.53 -27.50 19.31
N ARG A 122 -28.84 -26.55 18.42
CA ARG A 122 -27.85 -25.91 17.53
C ARG A 122 -26.84 -25.08 18.32
N ARG A 123 -27.28 -24.38 19.37
CA ARG A 123 -26.40 -23.66 20.30
C ARG A 123 -25.48 -24.62 21.07
N ALA A 124 -26.00 -25.74 21.57
CA ALA A 124 -25.21 -26.76 22.29
C ALA A 124 -24.15 -27.46 21.41
N LEU A 125 -24.47 -27.73 20.14
CA LEU A 125 -23.51 -28.28 19.17
C LEU A 125 -22.40 -27.28 18.82
N LEU A 126 -22.70 -25.98 18.73
CA LEU A 126 -21.70 -24.94 18.48
C LEU A 126 -20.75 -24.72 19.67
N THR A 127 -21.17 -24.95 20.92
CA THR A 127 -20.25 -24.99 22.07
C THR A 127 -19.38 -26.26 22.10
N GLY A 128 -19.88 -27.39 21.60
CA GLY A 128 -19.13 -28.65 21.50
C GLY A 128 -18.08 -28.67 20.36
N LEU A 129 -18.30 -27.90 19.30
CA LEU A 129 -17.41 -27.83 18.12
C LEU A 129 -16.29 -26.78 18.23
N ARG A 130 -15.80 -26.48 19.45
CA ARG A 130 -14.48 -25.85 19.59
C ARG A 130 -13.43 -26.86 19.09
N PRO A 131 -12.66 -26.58 18.02
CA PRO A 131 -11.61 -27.48 17.60
C PRO A 131 -10.58 -27.59 18.74
N VAL A 132 -10.19 -28.83 19.06
CA VAL A 132 -9.01 -29.12 19.89
C VAL A 132 -7.77 -28.79 19.06
N LEU A 133 -7.51 -27.50 18.89
CA LEU A 133 -6.22 -27.01 18.43
C LEU A 133 -5.19 -27.39 19.50
N PRO A 134 -4.04 -27.96 19.13
CA PRO A 134 -3.03 -28.36 20.10
C PRO A 134 -2.60 -27.15 20.94
N GLY A 135 -2.60 -27.35 22.26
CA GLY A 135 -2.55 -26.30 23.29
C GLY A 135 -1.24 -25.53 23.40
N SER A 136 -0.81 -24.88 22.32
CA SER A 136 0.04 -23.71 22.42
C SER A 136 -0.79 -22.59 23.07
N SER A 137 -0.33 -22.11 24.23
CA SER A 137 -0.93 -20.96 24.89
C SER A 137 -0.58 -19.69 24.12
N PHE A 138 -1.31 -19.43 23.03
CA PHE A 138 -1.35 -18.14 22.37
C PHE A 138 -1.85 -17.10 23.36
N LYS A 139 -0.90 -16.50 24.09
CA LYS A 139 -1.12 -15.30 24.91
C LYS A 139 -1.78 -14.27 24.00
N SER A 140 -3.01 -13.89 24.32
CA SER A 140 -3.92 -13.03 23.55
C SER A 140 -3.49 -11.54 23.52
N VAL A 141 -2.18 -11.30 23.57
CA VAL A 141 -1.54 -10.01 23.88
C VAL A 141 -1.32 -9.16 22.62
N TYR A 142 -1.17 -9.78 21.45
CA TYR A 142 -1.05 -9.07 20.19
C TYR A 142 -2.43 -8.81 19.58
N ARG A 143 -3.02 -7.67 19.98
CA ARG A 143 -4.12 -7.06 19.22
C ARG A 143 -3.56 -5.87 18.47
N TYR A 144 -3.71 -5.88 17.15
CA TYR A 144 -3.50 -4.68 16.36
C TYR A 144 -4.45 -3.57 16.86
N LYS A 145 -3.89 -2.40 17.05
CA LYS A 145 -4.57 -1.14 17.32
C LYS A 145 -4.13 -0.22 16.19
N GLY A 146 -5.08 0.30 15.41
CA GLY A 146 -4.78 1.26 14.34
C GLY A 146 -3.89 2.38 14.88
N GLY A 147 -2.79 2.63 14.19
CA GLY A 147 -1.71 3.44 14.75
C GLY A 147 -2.03 4.93 14.81
N GLU A 148 -2.96 5.41 13.97
CA GLU A 148 -3.46 6.79 13.97
C GLU A 148 -5.00 6.83 14.09
N PRO A 149 -5.56 7.79 14.83
CA PRO A 149 -7.00 8.02 14.84
C PRO A 149 -7.47 8.56 13.47
N GLY A 150 -8.63 8.12 12.99
CA GLY A 150 -9.21 8.56 11.72
C GLY A 150 -8.91 7.65 10.52
N VAL A 151 -7.89 6.79 10.59
CA VAL A 151 -7.49 5.92 9.47
C VAL A 151 -8.54 4.87 9.15
N TRP A 152 -9.13 4.25 10.18
CA TRP A 152 -10.15 3.21 10.00
C TRP A 152 -11.54 3.81 9.79
N GLU A 153 -11.79 4.98 10.36
CA GLU A 153 -12.96 5.81 10.12
C GLU A 153 -13.02 6.21 8.63
N MET A 154 -11.92 6.70 8.05
CA MET A 154 -11.80 6.97 6.60
C MET A 154 -12.14 5.73 5.74
N MET A 155 -11.63 4.54 6.11
CA MET A 155 -11.92 3.31 5.37
C MET A 155 -13.39 2.88 5.51
N GLN A 156 -14.00 3.10 6.67
CA GLN A 156 -15.42 2.83 6.92
C GLN A 156 -16.34 3.80 6.15
N ASP A 157 -15.95 5.08 6.04
CA ASP A 157 -16.64 6.07 5.22
C ASP A 157 -16.53 5.72 3.73
N ASN A 158 -15.33 5.38 3.24
CA ASN A 158 -15.10 4.94 1.86
C ASN A 158 -15.91 3.67 1.53
N ALA A 159 -15.94 2.68 2.43
CA ALA A 159 -16.78 1.48 2.31
C ALA A 159 -18.27 1.82 2.19
N SER A 160 -18.75 2.74 3.03
CA SER A 160 -20.15 3.15 3.07
C SER A 160 -20.55 3.93 1.81
N GLN A 161 -19.70 4.84 1.33
CA GLN A 161 -19.91 5.60 0.09
C GLN A 161 -19.96 4.66 -1.12
N GLU A 162 -19.04 3.71 -1.22
CA GLU A 162 -18.97 2.78 -2.34
C GLU A 162 -20.15 1.80 -2.34
N ALA A 163 -20.58 1.31 -1.16
CA ALA A 163 -21.80 0.53 -1.05
C ALA A 163 -23.06 1.31 -1.48
N MET A 164 -23.16 2.59 -1.13
CA MET A 164 -24.25 3.46 -1.57
C MET A 164 -24.21 3.72 -3.08
N ARG A 165 -23.03 3.94 -3.66
CA ARG A 165 -22.85 4.07 -5.11
C ARG A 165 -23.29 2.82 -5.85
N ARG A 166 -22.82 1.63 -5.46
CA ARG A 166 -23.19 0.35 -6.09
C ARG A 166 -24.68 0.04 -5.99
N ARG A 167 -25.35 0.43 -4.88
CA ARG A 167 -26.82 0.33 -4.76
C ARG A 167 -27.54 1.23 -5.76
N LYS A 168 -27.10 2.49 -5.90
CA LYS A 168 -27.64 3.43 -6.89
C LYS A 168 -27.45 2.91 -8.33
N ASP A 169 -26.24 2.46 -8.66
CA ASP A 169 -25.90 1.92 -9.98
C ASP A 169 -26.79 0.70 -10.31
N ALA A 170 -27.01 -0.20 -9.32
CA ALA A 170 -27.91 -1.34 -9.45
C ALA A 170 -29.37 -0.91 -9.66
N ASP A 171 -29.92 -0.03 -8.82
CA ASP A 171 -31.30 0.44 -8.94
C ASP A 171 -31.54 1.24 -10.24
N GLU A 172 -30.53 1.93 -10.79
CA GLU A 172 -30.61 2.58 -12.10
C GLU A 172 -30.64 1.57 -13.25
N SER A 173 -29.83 0.51 -13.20
CA SER A 173 -29.86 -0.58 -14.20
C SER A 173 -31.14 -1.44 -14.17
N GLU A 174 -31.82 -1.54 -13.02
CA GLU A 174 -33.07 -2.32 -12.89
C GLU A 174 -34.32 -1.59 -13.43
N LYS A 175 -34.29 -0.25 -13.56
CA LYS A 175 -35.43 0.57 -14.03
C LYS A 175 -36.05 0.13 -15.37
N PRO A 176 -35.30 -0.08 -16.47
CA PRO A 176 -35.89 -0.46 -17.75
C PRO A 176 -36.49 -1.88 -17.73
N VAL A 177 -35.92 -2.80 -16.93
CA VAL A 177 -36.42 -4.19 -16.85
C VAL A 177 -37.71 -4.26 -16.03
N ARG A 178 -37.82 -3.47 -14.94
CA ARG A 178 -39.04 -3.42 -14.12
C ARG A 178 -40.28 -2.96 -14.88
N GLN A 179 -40.12 -2.06 -15.86
CA GLN A 179 -41.23 -1.62 -16.71
C GLN A 179 -41.78 -2.73 -17.64
N ALA A 180 -41.05 -3.84 -17.81
CA ALA A 180 -41.47 -4.98 -18.65
C ALA A 180 -41.83 -6.26 -17.85
N ALA A 181 -41.44 -6.36 -16.58
CA ALA A 181 -41.36 -7.63 -15.84
C ALA A 181 -42.32 -7.75 -14.63
N ASP A 182 -43.50 -7.13 -14.71
CA ASP A 182 -44.46 -6.90 -13.60
C ASP A 182 -45.11 -8.18 -13.00
N LYS A 183 -44.58 -9.38 -13.28
CA LYS A 183 -45.14 -10.68 -12.84
C LYS A 183 -44.14 -11.72 -12.32
N ILE A 184 -42.83 -11.45 -12.33
CA ILE A 184 -41.83 -12.44 -11.86
C ILE A 184 -41.22 -11.96 -10.54
N LYS A 185 -41.52 -12.68 -9.45
CA LYS A 185 -40.78 -12.57 -8.17
C LYS A 185 -39.36 -13.11 -8.35
N VAL A 186 -38.47 -12.28 -8.90
CA VAL A 186 -37.04 -12.57 -8.89
C VAL A 186 -36.56 -12.46 -7.44
N ASN A 187 -36.06 -13.55 -6.88
CA ASN A 187 -35.39 -13.53 -5.58
C ASN A 187 -34.16 -12.60 -5.70
N LYS A 188 -34.26 -11.39 -5.13
CA LYS A 188 -33.18 -10.40 -5.15
C LYS A 188 -32.04 -10.90 -4.25
N SER A 189 -31.15 -11.71 -4.85
CA SER A 189 -29.83 -12.01 -4.29
C SER A 189 -29.16 -10.67 -4.00
N SER A 190 -29.02 -10.33 -2.72
CA SER A 190 -28.19 -9.22 -2.29
C SER A 190 -26.79 -9.50 -2.81
N ALA A 191 -26.31 -8.67 -3.71
CA ALA A 191 -24.96 -8.79 -4.23
C ALA A 191 -23.97 -8.48 -3.12
N ASP A 192 -23.36 -9.52 -2.55
CA ASP A 192 -22.28 -9.36 -1.57
C ASP A 192 -21.17 -8.50 -2.19
N LEU A 193 -20.85 -7.39 -1.53
CA LEU A 193 -19.80 -6.47 -1.93
C LEU A 193 -18.50 -6.92 -1.26
N ILE A 194 -17.45 -7.11 -2.05
CA ILE A 194 -16.13 -7.47 -1.52
C ILE A 194 -15.33 -6.18 -1.32
N LEU A 195 -15.12 -5.81 -0.06
CA LEU A 195 -14.26 -4.72 0.35
C LEU A 195 -12.82 -5.22 0.46
N VAL A 196 -11.88 -4.47 -0.10
CA VAL A 196 -10.45 -4.77 -0.04
C VAL A 196 -9.70 -3.62 0.61
N VAL A 197 -8.90 -3.94 1.61
CA VAL A 197 -7.86 -3.05 2.15
C VAL A 197 -6.52 -3.50 1.58
N LEU A 198 -5.82 -2.60 0.91
CA LEU A 198 -4.46 -2.85 0.42
C LEU A 198 -3.44 -2.56 1.52
N VAL A 199 -2.33 -3.29 1.56
CA VAL A 199 -1.25 -3.06 2.52
C VAL A 199 0.10 -3.09 1.81
N PHE A 200 0.80 -1.96 1.80
CA PHE A 200 2.18 -1.89 1.33
C PHE A 200 3.10 -1.90 2.56
N HIS A 201 3.87 -2.98 2.71
CA HIS A 201 4.80 -3.15 3.82
C HIS A 201 6.24 -3.11 3.27
N GLY A 202 7.04 -2.14 3.72
CA GLY A 202 8.34 -1.89 3.11
C GLY A 202 9.22 -0.88 3.84
N ALA A 203 10.44 -0.68 3.36
CA ALA A 203 11.46 0.10 4.07
C ALA A 203 11.05 1.56 4.32
N CYS A 204 10.40 2.18 3.32
CA CYS A 204 9.94 3.57 3.35
C CYS A 204 11.05 4.53 3.82
N ASN A 205 12.28 4.35 3.32
CA ASN A 205 13.50 5.03 3.77
C ASN A 205 14.14 5.86 2.64
N PRO A 206 13.50 6.93 2.14
CA PRO A 206 12.13 7.39 2.39
C PRO A 206 11.07 6.67 1.52
N LEU A 207 9.78 6.87 1.79
CA LEU A 207 8.70 6.57 0.82
C LEU A 207 8.80 7.56 -0.35
N HIS A 208 8.48 7.15 -1.58
CA HIS A 208 8.55 8.00 -2.77
C HIS A 208 7.32 7.81 -3.69
N LEU A 209 7.14 8.70 -4.68
CA LEU A 209 5.97 8.76 -5.56
C LEU A 209 5.75 7.49 -6.40
N GLY A 210 6.81 6.71 -6.65
CA GLY A 210 6.72 5.41 -7.34
C GLY A 210 5.88 4.39 -6.57
N VAL A 211 5.97 4.35 -5.23
CA VAL A 211 5.10 3.50 -4.39
C VAL A 211 3.64 3.97 -4.45
N ILE A 212 3.40 5.27 -4.58
CA ILE A 212 2.03 5.79 -4.77
C ILE A 212 1.45 5.32 -6.11
N ASN A 213 2.26 5.28 -7.16
CA ASN A 213 1.87 4.70 -8.46
C ASN A 213 1.62 3.19 -8.37
N VAL A 214 2.45 2.45 -7.62
CA VAL A 214 2.22 1.02 -7.31
C VAL A 214 0.86 0.80 -6.67
N LEU A 215 0.55 1.55 -5.60
CA LEU A 215 -0.73 1.44 -4.91
C LEU A 215 -1.91 1.80 -5.82
N ARG A 216 -1.80 2.85 -6.64
CA ARG A 216 -2.84 3.23 -7.63
C ARG A 216 -3.09 2.13 -8.66
N ARG A 217 -2.02 1.49 -9.18
CA ARG A 217 -2.13 0.36 -10.12
C ARG A 217 -2.71 -0.89 -9.47
N ALA A 218 -2.28 -1.21 -8.24
CA ALA A 218 -2.87 -2.30 -7.45
C ALA A 218 -4.36 -2.07 -7.19
N LYS A 219 -4.76 -0.84 -6.82
CA LYS A 219 -6.17 -0.46 -6.65
C LYS A 219 -6.97 -0.69 -7.93
N ALA A 220 -6.53 -0.14 -9.06
CA ALA A 220 -7.24 -0.29 -10.33
C ALA A 220 -7.32 -1.76 -10.80
N ALA A 221 -6.29 -2.57 -10.54
CA ALA A 221 -6.30 -4.01 -10.80
C ALA A 221 -7.32 -4.78 -9.95
N VAL A 222 -7.36 -4.49 -8.66
CA VAL A 222 -8.32 -5.10 -7.72
C VAL A 222 -9.76 -4.68 -8.02
N GLU A 223 -10.00 -3.41 -8.37
CA GLU A 223 -11.34 -2.91 -8.70
C GLU A 223 -11.87 -3.36 -10.08
N ALA A 224 -11.02 -3.93 -10.93
CA ALA A 224 -11.44 -4.57 -12.18
C ALA A 224 -12.18 -5.91 -11.95
N PHE A 225 -12.10 -6.49 -10.77
CA PHE A 225 -12.87 -7.70 -10.40
C PHE A 225 -14.33 -7.37 -10.10
N HIS A 226 -15.24 -8.30 -10.46
CA HIS A 226 -16.67 -8.11 -10.28
C HIS A 226 -17.07 -7.98 -8.79
N LYS A 227 -17.86 -6.96 -8.46
CA LYS A 227 -18.32 -6.62 -7.09
C LYS A 227 -17.17 -6.37 -6.09
N VAL A 228 -16.02 -5.90 -6.55
CA VAL A 228 -14.88 -5.51 -5.70
C VAL A 228 -14.79 -3.99 -5.55
N ALA A 229 -14.37 -3.55 -4.37
CA ALA A 229 -14.16 -2.16 -3.97
C ALA A 229 -12.89 -2.01 -3.12
N VAL A 230 -11.97 -1.09 -3.47
CA VAL A 230 -10.80 -0.79 -2.63
C VAL A 230 -11.09 0.42 -1.74
N VAL A 231 -11.37 0.14 -0.47
CA VAL A 231 -11.80 1.13 0.52
C VAL A 231 -10.66 1.92 1.14
N GLY A 232 -9.43 1.41 1.03
CA GLY A 232 -8.23 2.12 1.45
C GLY A 232 -6.94 1.31 1.28
N ALA A 233 -5.82 1.97 1.56
CA ALA A 233 -4.49 1.36 1.63
C ALA A 233 -3.74 1.79 2.88
N LEU A 234 -3.01 0.86 3.50
CA LEU A 234 -2.07 1.11 4.58
C LEU A 234 -0.63 1.05 4.05
N VAL A 235 0.12 2.14 4.18
CA VAL A 235 1.57 2.14 4.04
C VAL A 235 2.17 1.89 5.41
N MET A 236 2.95 0.82 5.55
CA MET A 236 3.49 0.33 6.82
C MET A 236 5.02 0.31 6.76
N PRO A 237 5.70 1.37 7.23
CA PRO A 237 7.15 1.41 7.28
C PRO A 237 7.72 0.31 8.18
N LEU A 238 8.79 -0.35 7.73
CA LEU A 238 9.53 -1.31 8.55
C LEU A 238 10.10 -0.65 9.81
N ALA A 239 10.01 -1.34 10.94
CA ALA A 239 10.69 -0.96 12.18
C ALA A 239 12.20 -0.83 11.98
N ALA A 240 12.86 0.09 12.69
CA ALA A 240 14.31 0.29 12.65
C ALA A 240 15.12 -0.97 13.04
N ALA A 241 14.53 -1.88 13.81
CA ALA A 241 15.12 -3.20 14.07
C ALA A 241 15.10 -4.13 12.84
N ALA A 242 14.05 -4.07 12.02
CA ALA A 242 13.94 -4.86 10.79
C ALA A 242 14.84 -4.29 9.67
N LEU A 243 14.86 -2.96 9.49
CA LEU A 243 15.76 -2.30 8.54
C LEU A 243 17.24 -2.59 8.80
N ARG A 244 17.68 -2.58 10.07
CA ARG A 244 19.06 -2.95 10.42
C ARG A 244 19.39 -4.40 10.07
N LYS A 245 18.43 -5.34 10.18
CA LYS A 245 18.61 -6.73 9.75
C LYS A 245 18.71 -6.87 8.23
N GLN A 246 18.10 -5.96 7.46
CA GLN A 246 18.23 -5.87 6.00
C GLN A 246 19.54 -5.20 5.54
N GLY A 247 20.43 -4.79 6.46
CA GLY A 247 21.73 -4.20 6.11
C GLY A 247 21.69 -2.75 5.63
N ALA A 248 20.56 -2.05 5.78
CA ALA A 248 20.45 -0.64 5.42
C ALA A 248 21.43 0.22 6.26
N LYS A 249 22.50 0.72 5.64
CA LYS A 249 23.64 1.37 6.32
C LYS A 249 23.28 2.72 6.95
N ARG A 250 22.52 3.56 6.25
CA ARG A 250 21.98 4.83 6.77
C ARG A 250 20.46 4.78 6.73
N GLN A 251 19.84 5.06 7.87
CA GLN A 251 18.40 4.94 8.07
C GLN A 251 17.89 6.26 8.63
N LEU A 252 16.86 6.80 8.00
CA LEU A 252 16.09 7.89 8.55
C LEU A 252 15.38 7.40 9.84
N PRO A 253 15.34 8.22 10.89
CA PRO A 253 14.55 7.92 12.09
C PRO A 253 13.10 7.54 11.73
N PHE A 254 12.48 6.63 12.50
CA PHE A 254 11.16 6.11 12.15
C PHE A 254 10.09 7.21 12.08
N ASN A 255 10.11 8.18 13.02
CA ASN A 255 9.24 9.35 12.98
C ASN A 255 9.42 10.18 11.70
N VAL A 256 10.67 10.45 11.29
CA VAL A 256 10.97 11.16 10.02
C VAL A 256 10.43 10.37 8.84
N ARG A 257 10.57 9.03 8.81
CA ARG A 257 10.00 8.20 7.74
C ARG A 257 8.48 8.25 7.70
N LEU A 258 7.79 8.26 8.85
CA LEU A 258 6.34 8.45 8.91
C LEU A 258 5.94 9.83 8.36
N GLU A 259 6.61 10.90 8.78
CA GLU A 259 6.29 12.28 8.36
C GLU A 259 6.54 12.50 6.86
N VAL A 260 7.67 12.00 6.34
CA VAL A 260 7.95 11.98 4.90
C VAL A 260 6.87 11.17 4.16
N ALA A 261 6.51 9.99 4.65
CA ALA A 261 5.47 9.15 4.03
C ALA A 261 4.11 9.87 3.94
N ARG A 262 3.63 10.46 5.05
CA ARG A 262 2.40 11.28 5.06
C ARG A 262 2.50 12.47 4.10
N SER A 263 3.67 13.13 4.07
CA SER A 263 3.93 14.30 3.22
C SER A 263 3.97 13.95 1.72
N VAL A 264 4.52 12.79 1.35
CA VAL A 264 4.48 12.24 -0.03
C VAL A 264 3.06 11.87 -0.45
N ILE A 265 2.32 11.16 0.40
CA ILE A 265 0.92 10.78 0.14
C ILE A 265 0.03 12.03 -0.04
N GLY A 266 0.20 13.04 0.80
CA GLY A 266 -0.49 14.33 0.69
C GLY A 266 -0.09 15.11 -0.56
N SER A 267 1.21 15.14 -0.91
CA SER A 267 1.70 15.80 -2.13
C SER A 267 1.24 15.11 -3.42
N ALA A 268 0.89 13.83 -3.36
CA ALA A 268 0.31 13.06 -4.46
C ALA A 268 -1.24 13.08 -4.46
N GLU A 269 -1.87 13.84 -3.56
CA GLU A 269 -3.33 13.96 -3.42
C GLU A 269 -4.04 12.62 -3.16
N GLN A 270 -3.37 11.64 -2.54
CA GLN A 270 -3.92 10.30 -2.27
C GLN A 270 -4.34 10.07 -0.80
N ALA A 271 -4.27 11.11 0.04
CA ALA A 271 -4.59 11.03 1.47
C ALA A 271 -6.06 10.71 1.80
N SER A 272 -6.96 10.72 0.81
CA SER A 272 -8.38 10.32 0.96
C SER A 272 -8.60 8.81 1.04
N TRP A 273 -7.58 8.00 0.74
CA TRP A 273 -7.68 6.54 0.79
C TRP A 273 -6.37 5.83 1.16
N ILE A 274 -5.20 6.46 0.99
CA ILE A 274 -3.92 5.93 1.47
C ILE A 274 -3.58 6.59 2.82
N ALA A 275 -3.34 5.77 3.83
CA ALA A 275 -2.87 6.19 5.16
C ALA A 275 -1.51 5.57 5.50
N VAL A 276 -0.81 6.14 6.48
CA VAL A 276 0.44 5.58 7.03
C VAL A 276 0.12 4.95 8.39
N ASP A 277 0.52 3.70 8.62
CA ASP A 277 0.33 3.06 9.93
C ASP A 277 1.68 2.80 10.66
N PRO A 278 1.89 3.40 11.85
CA PRO A 278 3.10 3.22 12.65
C PRO A 278 3.16 1.90 13.46
N CYS A 279 2.18 0.99 13.37
CA CYS A 279 2.06 -0.15 14.30
C CYS A 279 3.26 -1.12 14.30
N GLN A 280 4.12 -1.08 13.28
CA GLN A 280 5.36 -1.86 13.19
C GLN A 280 6.39 -1.50 14.28
N GLU A 281 6.40 -0.27 14.80
CA GLU A 281 7.13 0.06 16.05
C GLU A 281 6.21 0.14 17.28
N GLY A 282 4.89 0.12 17.07
CA GLY A 282 3.87 0.05 18.10
C GLY A 282 3.41 -1.38 18.42
N CYS A 283 2.10 -1.60 18.32
CA CYS A 283 1.43 -2.81 18.82
C CYS A 283 1.83 -4.14 18.15
N LEU A 284 2.47 -4.11 16.97
CA LEU A 284 2.90 -5.29 16.23
C LEU A 284 4.43 -5.50 16.18
N ALA A 285 5.22 -4.66 16.84
CA ALA A 285 6.69 -4.74 16.83
C ALA A 285 7.30 -6.08 17.30
N SER A 286 6.52 -6.90 18.01
CA SER A 286 6.90 -8.24 18.47
C SER A 286 5.87 -9.32 18.11
N ALA A 287 4.94 -9.02 17.19
CA ALA A 287 3.92 -9.98 16.77
C ALA A 287 4.55 -11.14 15.98
N PRO A 288 4.30 -12.41 16.37
CA PRO A 288 4.77 -13.57 15.63
C PRO A 288 3.90 -13.84 14.38
N GLY A 289 4.47 -14.46 13.34
CA GLY A 289 3.70 -14.87 12.16
C GLY A 289 3.51 -13.73 11.14
N HIS A 290 2.43 -13.80 10.34
CA HIS A 290 2.23 -12.91 9.21
C HIS A 290 1.43 -11.66 9.59
N LEU A 291 1.90 -10.48 9.18
CA LEU A 291 1.27 -9.19 9.46
C LEU A 291 -0.20 -9.14 8.97
N MET A 292 -0.47 -9.73 7.80
CA MET A 292 -1.81 -9.72 7.21
C MET A 292 -2.86 -10.46 8.03
N ASP A 293 -2.50 -11.42 8.89
CA ASP A 293 -3.47 -12.17 9.69
C ASP A 293 -4.11 -11.24 10.75
N TYR A 294 -3.27 -10.47 11.45
CA TYR A 294 -3.71 -9.46 12.43
C TYR A 294 -4.54 -8.34 11.80
N LEU A 295 -4.12 -7.85 10.63
CA LEU A 295 -4.85 -6.82 9.89
C LEU A 295 -6.18 -7.35 9.35
N SER A 296 -6.23 -8.61 8.90
CA SER A 296 -7.47 -9.26 8.43
C SER A 296 -8.51 -9.39 9.54
N GLU A 297 -8.11 -9.82 10.73
CA GLU A 297 -9.01 -9.89 11.89
C GLU A 297 -9.55 -8.50 12.26
N TYR A 298 -8.69 -7.50 12.30
CA TYR A 298 -9.10 -6.14 12.64
C TYR A 298 -9.99 -5.50 11.57
N ALA A 299 -9.64 -5.62 10.28
CA ALA A 299 -10.40 -5.08 9.17
C ALA A 299 -11.83 -5.67 9.15
N ARG A 300 -11.99 -6.98 9.31
CA ARG A 300 -13.30 -7.63 9.44
C ARG A 300 -14.10 -7.11 10.65
N SER A 301 -13.44 -6.78 11.76
CA SER A 301 -14.12 -6.24 12.95
C SER A 301 -14.59 -4.80 12.78
N ARG A 302 -13.87 -3.99 11.98
CA ARG A 302 -14.17 -2.57 11.73
C ARG A 302 -15.11 -2.34 10.55
N LEU A 303 -14.96 -3.12 9.48
CA LEU A 303 -15.73 -3.03 8.25
C LEU A 303 -16.87 -4.08 8.23
N TYR A 304 -17.35 -4.51 9.40
CA TYR A 304 -18.41 -5.50 9.48
C TYR A 304 -19.76 -4.94 9.02
N GLN A 305 -20.28 -5.47 7.92
CA GLN A 305 -21.72 -5.47 7.65
C GLN A 305 -22.15 -6.84 7.10
N PRO A 306 -23.39 -7.31 7.33
CA PRO A 306 -23.85 -8.63 6.87
C PRO A 306 -23.83 -8.86 5.35
N THR A 307 -23.72 -7.80 4.55
CA THR A 307 -23.68 -7.84 3.08
C THR A 307 -22.29 -7.58 2.49
N TRP A 308 -21.27 -7.46 3.35
CA TRP A 308 -19.90 -7.13 2.97
C TRP A 308 -18.96 -8.28 3.33
N ASP A 309 -18.15 -8.71 2.37
CA ASP A 309 -16.98 -9.56 2.62
C ASP A 309 -15.75 -8.67 2.69
N THR A 310 -14.81 -8.93 3.61
CA THR A 310 -13.64 -8.06 3.83
C THR A 310 -12.35 -8.84 3.67
N LEU A 311 -11.55 -8.43 2.68
CA LEU A 311 -10.24 -8.97 2.37
C LEU A 311 -9.15 -7.93 2.68
N VAL A 312 -7.98 -8.42 3.09
CA VAL A 312 -6.76 -7.62 3.20
C VAL A 312 -5.73 -8.23 2.26
N MET A 313 -5.11 -7.41 1.42
CA MET A 313 -4.15 -7.86 0.41
C MET A 313 -2.83 -7.12 0.55
N GLU A 314 -1.74 -7.87 0.54
CA GLU A 314 -0.40 -7.30 0.54
C GLU A 314 -0.02 -6.86 -0.88
N VAL A 315 0.56 -5.67 -1.02
CA VAL A 315 1.00 -5.10 -2.29
C VAL A 315 2.53 -5.05 -2.33
N PHE A 316 3.11 -5.77 -3.28
CA PHE A 316 4.55 -5.71 -3.55
C PHE A 316 4.84 -4.94 -4.84
N ALA A 317 5.98 -4.25 -4.83
CA ALA A 317 6.59 -3.65 -6.00
C ALA A 317 7.74 -4.57 -6.45
N GLU A 318 7.69 -5.09 -7.68
CA GLU A 318 8.71 -6.01 -8.20
C GLU A 318 9.45 -5.37 -9.38
N ASP A 319 10.77 -5.24 -9.27
CA ASP A 319 11.61 -4.76 -10.36
C ASP A 319 11.96 -5.93 -11.30
N THR A 320 11.19 -6.06 -12.37
CA THR A 320 11.31 -7.15 -13.36
C THR A 320 12.65 -7.20 -14.10
N LEU A 321 13.51 -6.19 -13.95
CA LEU A 321 14.89 -6.22 -14.46
C LEU A 321 15.87 -6.93 -13.52
N ASN A 322 15.55 -7.00 -12.23
CA ASN A 322 16.42 -7.55 -11.19
C ASN A 322 15.92 -8.91 -10.67
N THR A 323 14.63 -9.20 -10.81
CA THR A 323 14.02 -10.46 -10.35
C THR A 323 14.05 -11.52 -11.45
N THR A 324 14.83 -12.58 -11.26
CA THR A 324 14.67 -13.84 -12.01
C THR A 324 13.25 -14.37 -11.82
N ALA A 325 12.58 -14.74 -12.93
CA ALA A 325 11.17 -15.12 -12.96
C ALA A 325 10.78 -16.06 -11.80
N LEU A 326 10.15 -15.50 -10.77
CA LEU A 326 9.66 -16.25 -9.63
C LEU A 326 8.47 -17.10 -10.08
N ARG A 327 8.40 -18.32 -9.57
CA ARG A 327 7.26 -19.21 -9.78
C ARG A 327 5.99 -18.49 -9.31
N GLU A 328 5.01 -18.37 -10.19
CA GLU A 328 3.72 -17.79 -9.84
C GLU A 328 3.00 -18.68 -8.82
N GLU A 329 2.72 -18.12 -7.65
CA GLU A 329 1.90 -18.80 -6.64
C GLU A 329 0.42 -18.53 -6.91
N PRO A 330 -0.49 -19.52 -6.78
CA PRO A 330 -1.92 -19.35 -7.07
C PRO A 330 -2.67 -18.27 -6.27
N SER A 331 -2.05 -17.74 -5.21
CA SER A 331 -2.55 -16.66 -4.36
C SER A 331 -2.07 -15.26 -4.77
N GLN A 332 -1.26 -15.16 -5.84
CA GLN A 332 -0.72 -13.92 -6.35
C GLN A 332 -1.52 -13.40 -7.55
N HIS A 333 -1.66 -12.08 -7.64
CA HIS A 333 -2.18 -11.39 -8.81
C HIS A 333 -1.12 -10.43 -9.34
N ARG A 334 -0.57 -10.72 -10.52
CA ARG A 334 0.45 -9.89 -11.18
C ARG A 334 -0.21 -8.78 -11.99
N VAL A 335 0.25 -7.55 -11.78
CA VAL A 335 -0.20 -6.33 -12.46
C VAL A 335 0.95 -5.85 -13.36
N PRO A 336 0.94 -6.23 -14.65
CA PRO A 336 2.05 -5.95 -15.54
C PRO A 336 2.23 -4.46 -15.79
N GLN A 337 3.43 -4.04 -16.20
CA GLN A 337 3.63 -2.67 -16.67
C GLN A 337 3.13 -2.54 -18.12
N ASP A 338 1.87 -2.14 -18.29
CA ASP A 338 1.41 -1.61 -19.57
C ASP A 338 1.93 -0.18 -19.78
N ALA A 339 2.52 0.07 -20.95
CA ALA A 339 2.93 1.41 -21.40
C ALA A 339 1.75 2.39 -21.51
N PHE A 340 0.53 1.88 -21.75
CA PHE A 340 -0.71 2.67 -21.78
C PHE A 340 -1.47 2.66 -20.45
N GLY A 341 -0.92 2.04 -19.40
CA GLY A 341 -1.53 1.97 -18.07
C GLY A 341 -2.85 1.18 -17.99
N LYS A 342 -3.19 0.37 -19.00
CA LYS A 342 -4.38 -0.47 -18.98
C LYS A 342 -4.19 -1.60 -17.99
N VAL A 343 -5.16 -1.74 -17.12
CA VAL A 343 -5.31 -2.88 -16.23
C VAL A 343 -5.87 -4.07 -17.03
N PRO A 344 -5.26 -5.27 -16.96
CA PRO A 344 -5.87 -6.48 -17.51
C PRO A 344 -7.24 -6.72 -16.87
N ILE A 345 -8.29 -6.81 -17.67
CA ILE A 345 -9.63 -7.14 -17.16
C ILE A 345 -9.63 -8.62 -16.76
N PRO A 346 -9.85 -8.98 -15.49
CA PRO A 346 -9.90 -10.38 -15.08
C PRO A 346 -11.09 -11.08 -15.74
N HIS A 347 -10.94 -12.36 -16.06
CA HIS A 347 -12.03 -13.16 -16.62
C HIS A 347 -13.25 -13.15 -15.67
N PRO A 348 -14.50 -13.08 -16.14
CA PRO A 348 -15.68 -12.96 -15.26
C PRO A 348 -15.85 -14.08 -14.22
N SER A 349 -15.20 -15.23 -14.42
CA SER A 349 -15.17 -16.35 -13.45
C SER A 349 -14.01 -16.29 -12.45
N ALA A 350 -13.10 -15.32 -12.55
CA ALA A 350 -11.96 -15.19 -11.66
C ALA A 350 -12.43 -14.69 -10.28
N SER A 351 -12.23 -15.51 -9.25
CA SER A 351 -12.57 -15.15 -7.88
C SER A 351 -11.43 -14.41 -7.21
N ILE A 352 -11.71 -13.22 -6.69
CA ILE A 352 -10.71 -12.46 -5.92
C ILE A 352 -10.39 -13.11 -4.56
N LYS A 353 -11.26 -13.99 -4.04
CA LYS A 353 -11.15 -14.53 -2.67
C LYS A 353 -9.92 -15.43 -2.42
N SER A 354 -9.28 -15.93 -3.48
CA SER A 354 -8.01 -16.69 -3.39
C SER A 354 -6.77 -15.81 -3.43
N ILE A 355 -6.88 -14.57 -3.91
CA ILE A 355 -5.76 -13.63 -4.04
C ILE A 355 -5.47 -13.06 -2.64
N ARG A 356 -4.21 -13.18 -2.20
CA ARG A 356 -3.69 -12.58 -0.96
C ARG A 356 -2.67 -11.49 -1.23
N THR A 357 -2.08 -11.51 -2.41
CA THR A 357 -0.91 -10.71 -2.75
C THR A 357 -1.07 -10.12 -4.15
N VAL A 358 -0.89 -8.81 -4.28
CA VAL A 358 -0.87 -8.10 -5.56
C VAL A 358 0.57 -7.70 -5.86
N ILE A 359 1.15 -8.24 -6.92
CA ILE A 359 2.53 -7.93 -7.35
C ILE A 359 2.42 -6.93 -8.50
N VAL A 360 2.95 -5.72 -8.31
CA VAL A 360 2.95 -4.67 -9.33
C VAL A 360 4.34 -4.56 -9.94
N GLU A 361 4.43 -4.79 -11.24
CA GLU A 361 5.69 -4.69 -11.97
C GLU A 361 6.14 -3.24 -12.12
N VAL A 362 7.36 -2.94 -11.70
CA VAL A 362 7.98 -1.61 -11.72
C VAL A 362 9.45 -1.70 -12.18
N PRO A 363 9.71 -1.86 -13.48
CA PRO A 363 11.06 -1.98 -13.98
C PRO A 363 11.88 -0.72 -13.66
N LYS A 364 13.14 -0.92 -13.28
CA LYS A 364 14.11 0.12 -12.83
C LYS A 364 13.82 0.71 -11.44
N GLN A 365 12.81 0.23 -10.70
CA GLN A 365 12.52 0.72 -9.36
C GLN A 365 13.73 0.63 -8.42
N GLY A 366 14.53 -0.44 -8.49
CA GLY A 366 15.75 -0.56 -7.69
C GLY A 366 16.76 0.56 -7.95
N ARG A 367 16.89 1.02 -9.20
CA ARG A 367 17.74 2.16 -9.56
C ARG A 367 17.19 3.49 -9.05
N CYS A 368 15.86 3.64 -9.01
CA CYS A 368 15.22 4.79 -8.38
C CYS A 368 15.46 4.80 -6.87
N ASP A 369 15.41 3.64 -6.20
CA ASP A 369 15.69 3.49 -4.78
C ASP A 369 17.17 3.76 -4.44
N GLU A 370 18.10 3.27 -5.28
CA GLU A 370 19.54 3.58 -5.18
C GLU A 370 19.81 5.09 -5.32
N LEU A 371 19.27 5.73 -6.36
CA LEU A 371 19.41 7.17 -6.59
C LEU A 371 18.79 8.00 -5.45
N LEU A 372 17.64 7.56 -4.95
CA LEU A 372 16.96 8.18 -3.81
C LEU A 372 17.80 8.09 -2.54
N GLN A 373 18.34 6.90 -2.23
CA GLN A 373 19.23 6.69 -1.09
C GLN A 373 20.52 7.52 -1.22
N ALA A 374 21.14 7.55 -2.40
CA ALA A 374 22.31 8.39 -2.67
C ALA A 374 22.01 9.89 -2.50
N SER A 375 20.82 10.34 -2.91
CA SER A 375 20.42 11.75 -2.77
C SER A 375 20.17 12.14 -1.30
N VAL A 376 19.56 11.25 -0.50
CA VAL A 376 19.43 11.45 0.97
C VAL A 376 20.80 11.38 1.65
N GLN A 377 21.67 10.50 1.19
CA GLN A 377 23.03 10.32 1.70
C GLN A 377 23.86 11.62 1.57
N GLN A 378 23.92 12.20 0.37
CA GLN A 378 24.63 13.46 0.11
C GLN A 378 24.05 14.63 0.90
N LEU A 379 22.72 14.67 1.06
CA LEU A 379 22.05 15.68 1.88
C LEU A 379 22.45 15.59 3.37
N GLN A 380 22.61 14.38 3.91
CA GLN A 380 23.05 14.16 5.29
C GLN A 380 24.54 14.46 5.51
N ASP A 381 25.36 14.35 4.47
CA ASP A 381 26.80 14.68 4.55
C ASP A 381 27.06 16.19 4.42
N ASN A 382 26.01 17.01 4.28
CA ASN A 382 26.07 18.47 4.06
C ASN A 382 26.90 18.89 2.84
N GLU A 383 26.92 18.05 1.80
CA GLU A 383 27.45 18.45 0.49
C GLU A 383 26.49 19.50 -0.12
N ASP A 384 27.03 20.62 -0.62
CA ASP A 384 26.22 21.68 -1.27
C ASP A 384 25.74 21.21 -2.66
N ASN A 385 24.72 20.35 -2.63
CA ASN A 385 24.37 19.47 -3.74
C ASN A 385 22.93 19.75 -4.22
N SER A 386 22.76 20.91 -4.85
CA SER A 386 21.49 21.36 -5.46
C SER A 386 20.86 20.30 -6.39
N ALA A 387 21.67 19.51 -7.09
CA ALA A 387 21.25 18.40 -7.94
C ALA A 387 20.61 17.24 -7.15
N SER A 388 21.16 16.87 -6.00
CA SER A 388 20.63 15.82 -5.11
C SER A 388 19.31 16.28 -4.50
N PHE A 389 19.22 17.54 -4.05
CA PHE A 389 17.98 18.11 -3.55
C PHE A 389 16.88 18.17 -4.62
N GLU A 390 17.21 18.59 -5.84
CA GLU A 390 16.28 18.56 -6.97
C GLU A 390 15.83 17.14 -7.34
N THR A 391 16.71 16.14 -7.20
CA THR A 391 16.36 14.72 -7.36
C THR A 391 15.35 14.28 -6.31
N LEU A 392 15.52 14.67 -5.04
CA LEU A 392 14.53 14.42 -3.99
C LEU A 392 13.19 15.10 -4.30
N ARG A 393 13.20 16.36 -4.78
CA ARG A 393 11.95 17.06 -5.16
C ARG A 393 11.19 16.33 -6.26
N ARG A 394 11.87 15.73 -7.24
CA ARG A 394 11.26 14.96 -8.32
C ARG A 394 10.70 13.61 -7.87
N LEU A 395 11.42 12.90 -6.99
CA LEU A 395 11.03 11.55 -6.54
C LEU A 395 9.99 11.57 -5.41
N LEU A 396 9.99 12.63 -4.59
CA LEU A 396 9.15 12.74 -3.39
C LEU A 396 8.05 13.79 -3.49
N GLY A 397 8.29 14.86 -4.27
CA GLY A 397 7.54 16.11 -4.19
C GLY A 397 8.28 17.17 -3.36
N SER A 398 7.91 18.45 -3.55
CA SER A 398 8.66 19.58 -2.94
C SER A 398 8.56 19.63 -1.42
N LYS A 399 7.39 19.34 -0.84
CA LYS A 399 7.17 19.38 0.62
C LYS A 399 7.99 18.32 1.38
N PRO A 400 7.95 17.01 1.04
CA PRO A 400 8.78 16.00 1.70
C PRO A 400 10.29 16.18 1.45
N ALA A 401 10.68 16.70 0.28
CA ALA A 401 12.09 17.03 0.03
C ALA A 401 12.61 18.14 0.96
N ASN A 402 11.86 19.24 1.13
CA ASN A 402 12.18 20.28 2.11
C ASN A 402 12.32 19.68 3.52
N LEU A 403 11.34 18.88 3.98
CA LEU A 403 11.37 18.23 5.29
C LEU A 403 12.65 17.41 5.50
N LEU A 404 13.09 16.63 4.51
CA LEU A 404 14.35 15.87 4.60
C LEU A 404 15.59 16.76 4.71
N ARG A 405 15.63 17.91 4.03
CA ARG A 405 16.73 18.88 4.15
C ARG A 405 16.73 19.52 5.54
N ASP A 406 15.56 19.93 6.00
CA ASP A 406 15.42 20.61 7.28
C ASP A 406 15.81 19.64 8.43
N CYS A 407 15.41 18.36 8.35
CA CYS A 407 15.90 17.30 9.26
C CYS A 407 17.40 16.99 9.11
N ALA A 408 18.01 17.13 7.93
CA ALA A 408 19.44 16.90 7.74
C ALA A 408 20.29 17.97 8.46
N LEU A 409 19.80 19.21 8.49
CA LEU A 409 20.44 20.32 9.23
C LEU A 409 20.36 20.14 10.76
N GLU A 410 19.33 19.46 11.27
CA GLU A 410 19.14 19.21 12.71
C GLU A 410 20.00 18.06 13.27
N ILE A 411 20.44 17.12 12.42
CA ILE A 411 21.19 15.95 12.85
C ILE A 411 22.69 16.30 12.89
N PRO A 412 23.35 16.32 14.06
CA PRO A 412 24.78 16.61 14.12
C PRO A 412 25.56 15.50 13.42
N SER A 413 26.48 15.86 12.52
CA SER A 413 27.19 14.93 11.62
C SER A 413 27.98 13.80 12.31
N GLY A 414 28.18 13.88 13.63
CA GLY A 414 28.79 12.83 14.45
C GLY A 414 27.82 11.82 15.11
N SER A 415 26.50 12.05 15.10
CA SER A 415 25.54 11.29 15.92
C SER A 415 24.87 10.09 15.23
N LEU A 416 25.05 9.91 13.91
CA LEU A 416 24.38 8.84 13.15
C LEU A 416 25.11 7.48 13.20
N LEU A 417 26.38 7.46 13.60
CA LEU A 417 27.04 6.23 14.03
C LEU A 417 26.49 5.88 15.41
N GLY A 418 25.39 5.13 15.43
CA GLY A 418 24.70 4.77 16.65
C GLY A 418 25.63 4.03 17.60
N GLU A 419 26.17 4.75 18.59
CA GLU A 419 26.59 4.18 19.87
C GLU A 419 25.35 3.52 20.47
N SER A 420 25.19 2.24 20.15
CA SER A 420 24.24 1.35 20.80
C SER A 420 24.37 1.59 22.30
N PRO A 421 23.32 2.07 23.00
CA PRO A 421 23.46 2.63 24.33
C PRO A 421 24.15 1.59 25.19
N ARG A 422 25.41 1.88 25.58
CA ARG A 422 26.26 0.93 26.29
C ARG A 422 25.44 0.44 27.47
N ARG A 423 25.01 -0.83 27.44
CA ARG A 423 24.13 -1.39 28.47
C ARG A 423 24.78 -1.09 29.80
N GLY A 424 24.22 -0.12 30.52
CA GLY A 424 24.70 0.23 31.85
C GLY A 424 24.73 -1.07 32.62
N ARG A 425 25.91 -1.49 33.10
CA ARG A 425 26.04 -2.67 33.94
C ARG A 425 25.00 -2.51 35.03
N ALA A 426 24.00 -3.39 35.06
CA ALA A 426 23.02 -3.40 36.11
C ALA A 426 23.80 -3.54 37.42
N ALA A 427 23.81 -2.48 38.23
CA ALA A 427 24.44 -2.52 39.53
C ALA A 427 23.69 -3.57 40.34
N SER A 428 24.35 -4.71 40.57
CA SER A 428 23.85 -5.84 41.34
C SER A 428 23.74 -5.44 42.82
N ARG A 429 22.70 -4.66 43.14
CA ARG A 429 22.27 -4.40 44.51
C ARG A 429 21.78 -5.71 45.11
N SER A 430 22.71 -6.38 45.78
CA SER A 430 22.45 -7.45 46.75
C SER A 430 21.41 -6.96 47.77
N PHE A 431 20.20 -7.51 47.68
CA PHE A 431 19.24 -7.43 48.77
C PHE A 431 19.62 -8.48 49.80
N ARG A 432 20.27 -8.06 50.90
CA ARG A 432 20.30 -8.89 52.12
C ARG A 432 18.93 -8.80 52.77
N SER A 433 18.25 -9.94 52.88
CA SER A 433 17.08 -10.11 53.73
C SER A 433 17.51 -10.01 55.20
N ALA A 434 17.03 -9.00 55.90
CA ALA A 434 16.83 -9.08 57.34
C ALA A 434 15.36 -9.40 57.58
N LEU A 435 15.09 -10.58 58.14
CA LEU A 435 13.83 -10.88 58.82
C LEU A 435 14.07 -10.70 60.33
N PRO A 436 13.03 -10.35 61.11
CA PRO A 436 13.11 -10.29 62.57
C PRO A 436 13.26 -11.68 63.21
#